data_AF-A0A4Z2FBI7-F1
#
_entry.id   AF-A0A4Z2FBI7-F1
#
_cell.length_a   1.000
_cell.length_b   1.000
_cell.length_c   1.000
_cell.angle_alpha   90.00
_cell.angle_beta   90.00
_cell.angle_gamma   90.00
#
_symmetry.space_group_name_H-M   'P 1'
#
loop_
_entity.id
_entity.type
_entity.pdbx_description
1 polymer ?
#
loop_
_entity_poly.entity_id
_entity_poly.type
_entity_poly.pdbx_seq_one_letter_code
_entity_poly.pdbx_strand_id
1 'polypeptide(L)'
;METSTIHQADGEGIFRGLESIIEIDLSSNAFTYLQPDVFPIGLKRLDLSNNFLASPDPATFRSLLFLSLAGNRFHCDCSLESFVKWLNTTYVTFLSPVEEYKCEFPAALQNLPLLEYSTIVQPCDVDDEKAVGDLKFALFVLSALLILATVLSGIVYARLRGRIFIVYKKIVGRVLEGPKPMPPMDEEQHDAFLCFSDNDYGWVEAALLQKLDTQFSEENLFRFCFEARDFLPGEDHLSNIRDAIWSSRKTVCVVSKEFLKDGWCLEAFALAQGRMLEELSNVLIVLVVGKVRRRTVGLLKDD
;
A
#
# COMPACT_ATOMS: atom_id res chain seq x y z
N MET A 1 -20.10 52.26 35.76
CA MET A 1 -20.69 51.50 36.89
C MET A 1 -20.90 50.10 36.38
N GLU A 2 -19.88 49.25 36.50
CA GLU A 2 -20.05 47.81 36.30
C GLU A 2 -20.60 47.25 37.60
N THR A 3 -21.86 46.83 37.57
CA THR A 3 -22.43 45.99 38.62
C THR A 3 -21.92 44.58 38.38
N SER A 4 -20.90 44.15 39.12
CA SER A 4 -20.48 42.74 39.19
C SER A 4 -21.59 41.94 39.88
N THR A 5 -22.54 41.43 39.09
CA THR A 5 -23.55 40.49 39.57
C THR A 5 -22.91 39.10 39.68
N ILE A 6 -22.72 38.64 40.91
CA ILE A 6 -22.12 37.33 41.22
C ILE A 6 -23.14 36.26 40.87
N HIS A 7 -23.11 35.78 39.61
CA HIS A 7 -23.98 34.70 39.13
C HIS A 7 -23.37 33.31 39.34
N GLN A 8 -22.16 33.24 39.91
CA GLN A 8 -21.39 32.01 40.10
C GLN A 8 -20.61 32.09 41.42
N ALA A 9 -20.70 31.03 42.23
CA ALA A 9 -19.83 30.88 43.39
C ALA A 9 -18.51 30.28 42.91
N ASP A 10 -17.56 31.17 42.57
CA ASP A 10 -16.21 30.81 42.13
C ASP A 10 -15.31 30.51 43.34
N GLY A 11 -14.45 29.49 43.21
CA GLY A 11 -13.66 28.86 44.27
C GLY A 11 -12.48 29.69 44.76
N GLU A 12 -12.22 30.87 44.20
CA GLU A 12 -11.30 31.84 44.79
C GLU A 12 -11.97 32.60 45.96
N GLY A 13 -12.23 31.88 47.04
CA GLY A 13 -12.09 32.44 48.39
C GLY A 13 -13.31 33.05 49.07
N ILE A 14 -14.52 33.02 48.49
CA ILE A 14 -15.69 33.68 49.11
C ILE A 14 -16.02 33.12 50.50
N PHE A 15 -15.88 31.80 50.70
CA PHE A 15 -16.11 31.14 51.99
C PHE A 15 -14.82 30.66 52.68
N ARG A 16 -13.65 31.06 52.16
CA ARG A 16 -12.36 30.63 52.70
C ARG A 16 -12.09 31.31 54.05
N GLY A 17 -11.76 30.50 55.07
CA GLY A 17 -11.54 30.98 56.45
C GLY A 17 -12.78 31.00 57.34
N LEU A 18 -13.97 30.67 56.80
CA LEU A 18 -15.21 30.54 57.55
C LEU A 18 -15.33 29.17 58.23
N GLU A 19 -14.34 28.81 59.03
CA GLU A 19 -14.17 27.45 59.57
C GLU A 19 -15.21 27.06 60.63
N SER A 20 -15.88 28.05 61.24
CA SER A 20 -16.88 27.84 62.31
C SER A 20 -18.33 27.91 61.82
N ILE A 21 -18.57 28.12 60.52
CA ILE A 21 -19.95 28.23 60.00
C ILE A 21 -20.59 26.84 59.94
N ILE A 22 -21.80 26.74 60.50
CA ILE A 22 -22.60 25.52 60.57
C ILE A 22 -23.77 25.57 59.59
N GLU A 23 -24.31 26.77 59.32
CA GLU A 23 -25.48 26.98 58.48
C GLU A 23 -25.27 28.16 57.53
N ILE A 24 -25.63 27.95 56.27
CA ILE A 24 -25.60 28.98 55.22
C ILE A 24 -26.95 28.94 54.49
N ASP A 25 -27.58 30.10 54.34
CA ASP A 25 -28.75 30.29 53.49
C ASP A 25 -28.33 31.10 52.25
N LEU A 26 -28.40 30.45 51.09
CA LEU A 26 -28.20 31.04 49.76
C LEU A 26 -29.47 30.91 48.91
N SER A 27 -30.63 30.77 49.55
CA SER A 27 -31.90 30.68 48.85
C SER A 27 -32.23 31.96 48.07
N SER A 28 -33.03 31.82 47.01
CA SER A 28 -33.54 32.93 46.20
C SER A 28 -32.44 33.81 45.57
N ASN A 29 -31.33 33.18 45.18
CA ASN A 29 -30.25 33.82 44.43
C ASN A 29 -30.31 33.40 42.95
N ALA A 30 -29.28 33.76 42.18
CA ALA A 30 -29.18 33.47 40.75
C ALA A 30 -28.03 32.51 40.42
N PHE A 31 -27.67 31.59 41.33
CA PHE A 31 -26.57 30.66 41.10
C PHE A 31 -26.92 29.65 40.01
N THR A 32 -26.06 29.55 38.99
CA THR A 32 -26.18 28.55 37.91
C THR A 32 -25.21 27.38 38.10
N TYR A 33 -24.08 27.63 38.77
CA TYR A 33 -23.03 26.66 39.01
C TYR A 33 -22.39 26.85 40.38
N LEU A 34 -22.01 25.74 41.00
CA LEU A 34 -21.24 25.68 42.23
C LEU A 34 -19.96 24.92 41.96
N GLN A 35 -18.82 25.52 42.26
CA GLN A 35 -17.55 24.82 42.16
C GLN A 35 -17.49 23.69 43.22
N PRO A 36 -16.94 22.52 42.88
CA PRO A 36 -16.66 21.49 43.88
C PRO A 36 -15.84 22.06 45.05
N ASP A 37 -16.18 21.64 46.27
CA ASP A 37 -15.49 22.03 47.51
C ASP A 37 -15.52 23.55 47.83
N VAL A 38 -16.46 24.32 47.27
CA VAL A 38 -16.60 25.77 47.55
C VAL A 38 -17.02 26.08 48.99
N PHE A 39 -17.64 25.13 49.69
CA PHE A 39 -18.16 25.33 51.04
C PHE A 39 -17.19 24.84 52.14
N PRO A 40 -17.19 25.48 53.32
CA PRO A 40 -16.36 25.04 54.45
C PRO A 40 -16.69 23.62 54.91
N ILE A 41 -15.66 22.85 55.31
CA ILE A 41 -15.80 21.46 55.78
C ILE A 41 -16.72 21.35 57.01
N GLY A 42 -16.78 22.39 57.84
CA GLY A 42 -17.62 22.47 59.04
C GLY A 42 -19.12 22.65 58.78
N LEU A 43 -19.51 23.01 57.55
CA LEU A 43 -20.90 23.32 57.20
C LEU A 43 -21.80 22.08 57.34
N LYS A 44 -22.98 22.26 57.95
CA LYS A 44 -23.97 21.18 58.19
C LYS A 44 -25.31 21.43 57.55
N ARG A 45 -25.72 22.68 57.37
CA ARG A 45 -27.00 23.04 56.77
C ARG A 45 -26.78 24.05 55.65
N LEU A 46 -27.34 23.76 54.49
CA LEU A 46 -27.24 24.61 53.31
C LEU A 46 -28.61 24.74 52.64
N ASP A 47 -29.09 25.97 52.51
CA ASP A 47 -30.27 26.27 51.69
C ASP A 47 -29.84 26.87 50.35
N LEU A 48 -30.18 26.20 49.25
CA LEU A 48 -29.93 26.62 47.88
C LEU A 48 -31.25 26.68 47.08
N SER A 49 -32.39 26.75 47.76
CA SER A 49 -33.69 26.82 47.11
C SER A 49 -33.83 28.06 46.23
N ASN A 50 -34.69 28.00 45.21
CA ASN A 50 -35.00 29.09 44.29
C ASN A 50 -33.76 29.71 43.61
N ASN A 51 -32.86 28.85 43.13
CA ASN A 51 -31.70 29.22 42.30
C ASN A 51 -31.86 28.67 40.86
N PHE A 52 -30.80 28.73 40.04
CA PHE A 52 -30.80 28.28 38.65
C PHE A 52 -29.83 27.13 38.40
N LEU A 53 -29.63 26.28 39.40
CA LEU A 53 -28.72 25.14 39.30
C LEU A 53 -29.27 24.11 38.31
N ALA A 54 -28.47 23.78 37.29
CA ALA A 54 -28.82 22.86 36.23
C ALA A 54 -28.36 21.43 36.53
N SER A 55 -27.08 21.25 36.89
CA SER A 55 -26.48 19.96 37.23
C SER A 55 -25.46 20.10 38.38
N PRO A 56 -25.93 20.08 39.65
CA PRO A 56 -25.06 20.20 40.81
C PRO A 56 -24.09 19.01 40.94
N ASP A 57 -22.82 19.26 41.27
CA ASP A 57 -21.87 18.18 41.59
C ASP A 57 -22.11 17.64 43.01
N PRO A 58 -22.36 16.32 43.19
CA PRO A 58 -22.46 15.67 44.50
C PRO A 58 -21.31 15.93 45.46
N ALA A 59 -20.09 16.15 44.95
CA ALA A 59 -18.90 16.41 45.76
C ALA A 59 -19.09 17.62 46.66
N THR A 60 -19.78 18.65 46.16
CA THR A 60 -20.08 19.90 46.87
C THR A 60 -20.91 19.70 48.15
N PHE A 61 -21.63 18.58 48.28
CA PHE A 61 -22.59 18.35 49.37
C PHE A 61 -22.17 17.26 50.36
N ARG A 62 -20.97 16.67 50.22
CA ARG A 62 -20.54 15.49 50.98
C ARG A 62 -20.52 15.67 52.50
N SER A 63 -20.25 16.87 52.99
CA SER A 63 -20.10 17.17 54.43
C SER A 63 -21.39 17.62 55.13
N LEU A 64 -22.48 17.83 54.38
CA LEU A 64 -23.74 18.38 54.85
C LEU A 64 -24.60 17.34 55.58
N LEU A 65 -25.46 17.81 56.47
CA LEU A 65 -26.53 17.03 57.10
C LEU A 65 -27.90 17.43 56.55
N PHE A 66 -28.10 18.71 56.24
CA PHE A 66 -29.35 19.26 55.73
C PHE A 66 -29.12 20.06 54.45
N LEU A 67 -29.94 19.80 53.42
CA LEU A 67 -29.85 20.46 52.12
C LEU A 67 -31.23 20.83 51.59
N SER A 68 -31.39 22.03 51.05
CA SER A 68 -32.58 22.42 50.28
C SER A 68 -32.19 22.79 48.85
N LEU A 69 -32.84 22.19 47.86
CA LEU A 69 -32.65 22.48 46.44
C LEU A 69 -33.97 22.79 45.72
N ALA A 70 -35.06 23.01 46.46
CA ALA A 70 -36.37 23.26 45.87
C ALA A 70 -36.36 24.47 44.93
N GLY A 71 -37.13 24.43 43.84
CA GLY A 71 -37.23 25.57 42.92
C GLY A 71 -36.00 25.84 42.05
N ASN A 72 -35.06 24.88 41.92
CA ASN A 72 -33.98 24.95 40.94
C ASN A 72 -34.41 24.45 39.55
N ARG A 73 -33.68 24.84 38.51
CA ARG A 73 -33.97 24.53 37.10
C ARG A 73 -33.08 23.39 36.57
N PHE A 74 -33.35 22.17 37.02
CA PHE A 74 -32.52 21.03 36.64
C PHE A 74 -32.56 20.75 35.13
N HIS A 75 -31.39 20.57 34.53
CA HIS A 75 -31.23 20.19 33.13
C HIS A 75 -30.97 18.68 33.05
N CYS A 76 -31.98 17.95 32.62
CA CYS A 76 -32.00 16.50 32.58
C CYS A 76 -31.32 15.96 31.32
N ASP A 77 -30.00 15.94 31.37
CA ASP A 77 -29.10 15.31 30.40
C ASP A 77 -28.06 14.42 31.11
N CYS A 78 -27.09 13.92 30.34
CA CYS A 78 -26.02 13.07 30.86
C CYS A 78 -25.17 13.72 31.97
N SER A 79 -25.11 15.05 32.07
CA SER A 79 -24.35 15.72 33.13
C SER A 79 -25.00 15.56 34.50
N LEU A 80 -26.32 15.33 34.55
CA LEU A 80 -27.09 15.20 35.79
C LEU A 80 -27.04 13.78 36.38
N GLU A 81 -26.55 12.78 35.63
CA GLU A 81 -26.61 11.36 36.02
C GLU A 81 -25.92 11.09 37.38
N SER A 82 -24.75 11.67 37.60
CA SER A 82 -24.00 11.53 38.86
C SER A 82 -24.77 12.08 40.05
N PHE A 83 -25.46 13.21 39.86
CA PHE A 83 -26.31 13.85 40.85
C PHE A 83 -27.54 13.01 41.19
N VAL A 84 -28.22 12.45 40.19
CA VAL A 84 -29.38 11.59 40.43
C VAL A 84 -28.99 10.28 41.12
N LYS A 85 -27.85 9.67 40.73
CA LYS A 85 -27.29 8.50 41.45
C LYS A 85 -26.99 8.82 42.91
N TRP A 86 -26.43 10.01 43.17
CA TRP A 86 -26.19 10.49 44.53
C TRP A 86 -27.49 10.75 45.30
N LEU A 87 -28.50 11.37 44.69
CA LEU A 87 -29.82 11.60 45.31
C LEU A 87 -30.44 10.29 45.84
N ASN A 88 -30.27 9.18 45.11
CA ASN A 88 -30.82 7.88 45.49
C ASN A 88 -30.04 7.18 46.63
N THR A 89 -28.78 7.57 46.90
CA THR A 89 -27.88 6.85 47.80
C THR A 89 -27.35 7.69 48.97
N THR A 90 -27.61 9.00 48.97
CA THR A 90 -27.09 9.93 49.97
C THR A 90 -27.77 9.79 51.33
N TYR A 91 -27.01 10.10 52.39
CA TYR A 91 -27.51 10.20 53.77
C TYR A 91 -27.86 11.64 54.18
N VAL A 92 -27.72 12.61 53.27
CA VAL A 92 -28.09 14.01 53.50
C VAL A 92 -29.62 14.12 53.60
N THR A 93 -30.12 14.80 54.63
CA THR A 93 -31.56 15.02 54.81
C THR A 93 -32.00 16.23 54.00
N PHE A 94 -32.93 16.03 53.07
CA PHE A 94 -33.50 17.12 52.28
C PHE A 94 -34.58 17.86 53.08
N LEU A 95 -34.53 19.20 53.05
CA LEU A 95 -35.50 20.06 53.73
C LEU A 95 -36.85 20.13 53.00
N SER A 96 -36.87 19.76 51.72
CA SER A 96 -38.06 19.59 50.90
C SER A 96 -38.14 18.14 50.41
N PRO A 97 -39.34 17.61 50.13
CA PRO A 97 -39.49 16.28 49.54
C PRO A 97 -38.71 16.16 48.22
N VAL A 98 -37.99 15.06 48.04
CA VAL A 98 -37.16 14.83 46.84
C VAL A 98 -38.04 14.67 45.59
N GLU A 99 -39.30 14.26 45.77
CA GLU A 99 -40.32 14.13 44.73
C GLU A 99 -40.71 15.47 44.08
N GLU A 100 -40.40 16.59 44.74
CA GLU A 100 -40.62 17.93 44.19
C GLU A 100 -39.54 18.35 43.19
N TYR A 101 -38.39 17.65 43.17
CA TYR A 101 -37.31 17.94 42.23
C TYR A 101 -37.64 17.37 40.86
N LYS A 102 -37.78 18.26 39.89
CA LYS A 102 -38.23 17.95 38.53
C LYS A 102 -37.30 18.53 37.48
N CYS A 103 -37.26 17.90 36.33
CA CYS A 103 -36.61 18.41 35.14
C CYS A 103 -37.30 19.69 34.66
N GLU A 104 -36.54 20.75 34.45
CA GLU A 104 -37.02 21.96 33.76
C GLU A 104 -36.70 21.88 32.26
N PHE A 105 -35.56 21.28 31.92
CA PHE A 105 -35.08 21.09 30.56
C PHE A 105 -34.59 19.66 30.35
N PRO A 106 -34.56 19.14 29.10
CA PRO A 106 -35.15 19.72 27.89
C PRO A 106 -36.68 19.65 27.91
N ALA A 107 -37.36 20.39 27.00
CA ALA A 107 -38.82 20.48 26.96
C ALA A 107 -39.55 19.12 26.89
N ALA A 108 -38.91 18.10 26.29
CA ALA A 108 -39.46 16.74 26.22
C ALA A 108 -39.57 16.05 27.59
N LEU A 109 -38.75 16.46 28.56
CA LEU A 109 -38.68 15.88 29.91
C LEU A 109 -39.22 16.84 30.98
N GLN A 110 -39.79 17.98 30.59
CA GLN A 110 -40.22 18.99 31.53
C GLN A 110 -41.27 18.45 32.52
N ASN A 111 -41.13 18.81 33.80
CA ASN A 111 -41.94 18.35 34.94
C ASN A 111 -41.78 16.88 35.34
N LEU A 112 -40.86 16.13 34.71
CA LEU A 112 -40.55 14.77 35.12
C LEU A 112 -39.75 14.76 36.44
N PRO A 113 -40.13 13.96 37.46
CA PRO A 113 -39.35 13.84 38.70
C PRO A 113 -37.93 13.31 38.44
N LEU A 114 -36.92 13.85 39.13
CA LEU A 114 -35.52 13.47 38.91
C LEU A 114 -35.24 11.99 39.20
N LEU A 115 -35.91 11.40 40.19
CA LEU A 115 -35.74 9.97 40.50
C LEU A 115 -36.32 9.07 39.39
N GLU A 116 -37.36 9.53 38.69
CA GLU A 116 -37.96 8.83 37.55
C GLU A 116 -37.14 9.02 36.27
N TYR A 117 -36.48 10.17 36.11
CA TYR A 117 -35.55 10.41 35.01
C TYR A 117 -34.47 9.32 34.88
N SER A 118 -33.93 8.85 36.01
CA SER A 118 -32.86 7.83 36.03
C SER A 118 -33.25 6.47 35.44
N THR A 119 -34.55 6.16 35.35
CA THR A 119 -35.04 4.88 34.84
C THR A 119 -35.46 4.94 33.37
N ILE A 120 -35.75 6.14 32.86
CA ILE A 120 -36.25 6.38 31.50
C ILE A 120 -35.11 6.64 30.51
N VAL A 121 -34.03 7.29 30.95
CA VAL A 121 -32.93 7.65 30.06
C VAL A 121 -31.95 6.50 29.92
N GLN A 122 -31.75 6.11 28.66
CA GLN A 122 -30.74 5.16 28.21
C GLN A 122 -29.38 5.51 28.84
N PRO A 123 -28.62 4.53 29.37
CA PRO A 123 -27.33 4.80 29.99
C PRO A 123 -26.49 5.66 29.06
N CYS A 124 -26.03 6.81 29.57
CA CYS A 124 -25.13 7.68 28.83
C CYS A 124 -23.88 6.85 28.52
N ASP A 125 -23.68 6.51 27.25
CA ASP A 125 -22.60 5.66 26.79
C ASP A 125 -21.25 6.36 27.01
N VAL A 126 -20.63 6.12 28.18
CA VAL A 126 -19.25 6.56 28.47
C VAL A 126 -18.23 5.51 27.99
N ASP A 127 -18.66 4.38 27.43
CA ASP A 127 -17.77 3.29 26.96
C ASP A 127 -17.37 3.36 25.47
N ASP A 128 -17.85 4.34 24.70
CA ASP A 128 -17.66 4.39 23.25
C ASP A 128 -16.25 4.83 22.81
N GLU A 129 -15.47 5.56 23.61
CA GLU A 129 -14.12 5.98 23.16
C GLU A 129 -13.14 4.80 23.07
N LYS A 130 -13.24 3.84 23.98
CA LYS A 130 -12.33 2.68 24.01
C LYS A 130 -12.70 1.65 22.93
N ALA A 131 -14.00 1.35 22.79
CA ALA A 131 -14.49 0.42 21.78
C ALA A 131 -14.25 0.93 20.35
N VAL A 132 -14.45 2.24 20.10
CA VAL A 132 -14.14 2.88 18.82
C VAL A 132 -12.62 2.92 18.58
N GLY A 133 -11.81 3.08 19.62
CA GLY A 133 -10.35 3.00 19.54
C GLY A 133 -9.85 1.63 19.06
N ASP A 134 -10.35 0.56 19.68
CA ASP A 134 -9.99 -0.82 19.31
C ASP A 134 -10.42 -1.16 17.87
N LEU A 135 -11.60 -0.71 17.46
CA LEU A 135 -12.09 -0.90 16.09
C LEU A 135 -11.25 -0.14 15.06
N LYS A 136 -10.86 1.12 15.34
CA LYS A 136 -9.98 1.91 14.47
C LYS A 136 -8.61 1.27 14.33
N PHE A 137 -8.04 0.78 15.43
CA PHE A 137 -6.75 0.08 15.40
C PHE A 137 -6.82 -1.21 14.58
N ALA A 138 -7.86 -2.03 14.77
CA ALA A 138 -8.06 -3.26 14.00
C ALA A 138 -8.19 -2.97 12.49
N LEU A 139 -8.95 -1.93 12.13
CA LEU A 139 -9.13 -1.54 10.73
C LEU A 139 -7.83 -1.02 10.10
N PHE A 140 -7.03 -0.27 10.85
CA PHE A 140 -5.70 0.17 10.43
C PHE A 140 -4.78 -1.03 10.15
N VAL A 141 -4.70 -1.98 11.08
CA VAL A 141 -3.88 -3.20 10.93
C VAL A 141 -4.32 -4.01 9.71
N LEU A 142 -5.63 -4.21 9.52
CA LEU A 142 -6.17 -4.95 8.37
C LEU A 142 -5.82 -4.27 7.04
N SER A 143 -5.97 -2.95 6.97
CA SER A 143 -5.65 -2.18 5.76
C SER A 143 -4.16 -2.25 5.41
N ALA A 144 -3.27 -2.18 6.41
CA ALA A 144 -1.83 -2.29 6.22
C ALA A 144 -1.43 -3.68 5.70
N LEU A 145 -2.05 -4.75 6.24
CA LEU A 145 -1.82 -6.11 5.79
C LEU A 145 -2.29 -6.34 4.34
N LEU A 146 -3.44 -5.79 3.96
CA LEU A 146 -3.94 -5.87 2.58
C LEU A 146 -3.02 -5.14 1.60
N ILE A 147 -2.54 -3.95 1.96
CA ILE A 147 -1.57 -3.20 1.13
C ILE A 147 -0.27 -3.99 0.98
N LEU A 148 0.26 -4.55 2.08
CA LEU A 148 1.48 -5.35 2.03
C LEU A 148 1.31 -6.59 1.13
N ALA A 149 0.18 -7.30 1.26
CA ALA A 149 -0.11 -8.49 0.47
C ALA A 149 -0.24 -8.18 -1.02
N THR A 150 -0.91 -7.08 -1.39
CA THR A 150 -1.06 -6.69 -2.81
C THR A 150 0.28 -6.29 -3.42
N VAL A 151 1.12 -5.56 -2.69
CA VAL A 151 2.48 -5.19 -3.14
C VAL A 151 3.35 -6.43 -3.31
N LEU A 152 3.38 -7.34 -2.32
CA LEU A 152 4.15 -8.58 -2.40
C LEU A 152 3.69 -9.47 -3.56
N SER A 153 2.38 -9.63 -3.74
CA SER A 153 1.81 -10.36 -4.87
C SER A 153 2.22 -9.75 -6.21
N GLY A 154 2.21 -8.42 -6.32
CA GLY A 154 2.69 -7.70 -7.51
C GLY A 154 4.18 -7.96 -7.81
N ILE A 155 5.03 -7.93 -6.79
CA ILE A 155 6.47 -8.23 -6.91
C ILE A 155 6.69 -9.68 -7.35
N VAL A 156 5.99 -10.62 -6.71
CA VAL A 156 6.03 -12.05 -7.02
C VAL A 156 5.60 -12.27 -8.47
N TYR A 157 4.48 -11.69 -8.89
CA TYR A 157 4.00 -11.76 -10.27
C TYR A 157 5.03 -11.19 -11.26
N ALA A 158 5.60 -10.01 -11.00
CA ALA A 158 6.59 -9.40 -11.87
C ALA A 158 7.84 -10.29 -12.05
N ARG A 159 8.30 -10.96 -10.98
CA ARG A 159 9.42 -11.89 -11.02
C ARG A 159 9.09 -13.22 -11.72
N LEU A 160 7.88 -13.73 -11.51
CA LEU A 160 7.43 -15.00 -12.08
C LEU A 160 6.97 -14.90 -13.53
N ARG A 161 6.46 -13.74 -13.98
CA ARG A 161 5.95 -13.55 -15.36
C ARG A 161 6.96 -13.98 -16.42
N GLY A 162 8.25 -13.65 -16.25
CA GLY A 162 9.30 -14.09 -17.17
C GLY A 162 9.50 -15.60 -17.19
N ARG A 163 9.52 -16.24 -16.01
CA ARG A 163 9.62 -17.72 -15.91
C ARG A 163 8.39 -18.42 -16.49
N ILE A 164 7.20 -17.89 -16.22
CA ILE A 164 5.92 -18.39 -16.78
C ILE A 164 5.94 -18.26 -18.31
N PHE A 165 6.41 -17.13 -18.85
CA PHE A 165 6.50 -16.92 -20.29
C PHE A 165 7.48 -17.89 -20.98
N ILE A 166 8.65 -18.12 -20.37
CA ILE A 166 9.64 -19.08 -20.88
C ILE A 166 9.07 -20.51 -20.87
N VAL A 167 8.44 -20.91 -19.76
CA VAL A 167 7.82 -22.24 -19.63
C VAL A 167 6.66 -22.39 -20.62
N TYR A 168 5.83 -21.36 -20.77
CA TYR A 168 4.74 -21.31 -21.73
C TYR A 168 5.26 -21.49 -23.17
N LYS A 169 6.26 -20.70 -23.60
CA LYS A 169 6.85 -20.81 -24.95
C LYS A 169 7.45 -22.21 -25.18
N LYS A 170 8.13 -22.77 -24.17
CA LYS A 170 8.73 -24.11 -24.25
C LYS A 170 7.68 -25.23 -24.34
N ILE A 171 6.55 -25.10 -23.64
CA ILE A 171 5.46 -26.08 -23.70
C ILE A 171 4.74 -25.95 -25.05
N VAL A 172 4.40 -24.74 -25.47
CA VAL A 172 3.74 -24.48 -26.76
C VAL A 172 4.59 -25.03 -27.91
N GLY A 173 5.89 -24.71 -27.98
CA GLY A 173 6.76 -25.24 -29.03
C GLY A 173 6.94 -26.76 -29.00
N ARG A 174 6.77 -27.43 -27.84
CA ARG A 174 6.81 -28.90 -27.77
C ARG A 174 5.50 -29.59 -28.10
N VAL A 175 4.37 -28.98 -27.74
CA VAL A 175 3.03 -29.60 -27.81
C VAL A 175 2.28 -29.24 -29.09
N LEU A 176 2.39 -27.99 -29.55
CA LEU A 176 1.68 -27.50 -30.74
C LEU A 176 2.51 -27.64 -32.02
N GLU A 177 3.81 -27.35 -31.96
CA GLU A 177 4.70 -27.40 -33.13
C GLU A 177 5.40 -28.76 -33.29
N GLY A 178 5.33 -29.63 -32.28
CA GLY A 178 6.09 -30.88 -32.24
C GLY A 178 7.61 -30.65 -32.24
N PRO A 179 8.43 -31.70 -32.08
CA PRO A 179 9.85 -31.58 -32.37
C PRO A 179 9.99 -31.16 -33.84
N LYS A 180 10.69 -30.04 -34.13
CA LYS A 180 11.09 -29.71 -35.52
C LYS A 180 11.67 -30.99 -36.12
N PRO A 181 11.04 -31.56 -37.18
CA PRO A 181 11.61 -32.74 -37.81
C PRO A 181 13.03 -32.36 -38.23
N MET A 182 14.00 -33.19 -37.86
CA MET A 182 15.35 -33.03 -38.41
C MET A 182 15.18 -33.05 -39.94
N PRO A 183 15.71 -32.05 -40.66
CA PRO A 183 15.61 -32.07 -42.11
C PRO A 183 16.14 -33.41 -42.61
N PRO A 184 15.47 -34.04 -43.59
CA PRO A 184 15.96 -35.28 -44.19
C PRO A 184 17.43 -35.08 -44.57
N MET A 185 18.25 -36.08 -44.26
CA MET A 185 19.72 -36.02 -44.24
C MET A 185 20.36 -35.55 -45.57
N ASP A 186 19.58 -35.42 -46.64
CA ASP A 186 20.02 -35.05 -48.00
C ASP A 186 19.31 -33.83 -48.62
N GLU A 187 18.27 -33.21 -48.02
CA GLU A 187 17.40 -32.26 -48.76
C GLU A 187 17.56 -30.76 -48.40
N GLU A 188 18.08 -30.41 -47.22
CA GLU A 188 18.22 -29.00 -46.78
C GLU A 188 19.61 -28.62 -46.26
N GLN A 189 20.65 -29.40 -46.59
CA GLN A 189 21.99 -29.07 -46.12
C GLN A 189 22.68 -28.08 -47.07
N HIS A 190 22.85 -26.83 -46.60
CA HIS A 190 23.64 -25.85 -47.31
C HIS A 190 25.12 -26.21 -47.22
N ASP A 191 25.88 -25.85 -48.26
CA ASP A 191 27.31 -26.12 -48.28
C ASP A 191 28.04 -25.17 -47.32
N ALA A 192 27.56 -23.94 -47.24
CA ALA A 192 28.05 -22.96 -46.28
C ALA A 192 27.00 -21.91 -45.90
N PHE A 193 26.99 -21.52 -44.63
CA PHE A 193 26.34 -20.31 -44.16
C PHE A 193 27.29 -19.12 -44.35
N LEU A 194 26.84 -18.09 -45.07
CA LEU A 194 27.61 -16.88 -45.33
C LEU A 194 27.17 -15.78 -44.36
N CYS A 195 28.04 -15.47 -43.40
CA CYS A 195 27.81 -14.44 -42.38
C CYS A 195 28.59 -13.18 -42.76
N PHE A 196 27.87 -12.10 -43.04
CA PHE A 196 28.42 -10.80 -43.44
C PHE A 196 27.45 -9.69 -43.03
N SER A 197 27.96 -8.48 -42.86
CA SER A 197 27.10 -7.32 -42.55
C SER A 197 26.34 -6.88 -43.81
N ASP A 198 25.07 -6.51 -43.68
CA ASP A 198 24.24 -6.00 -44.80
C ASP A 198 24.91 -4.84 -45.57
N ASN A 199 25.70 -4.01 -44.88
CA ASN A 199 26.45 -2.92 -45.52
C ASN A 199 27.52 -3.40 -46.52
N ASP A 200 27.93 -4.67 -46.44
CA ASP A 200 28.89 -5.30 -47.35
C ASP A 200 28.20 -6.12 -48.46
N TYR A 201 26.85 -6.18 -48.49
CA TYR A 201 26.10 -7.03 -49.43
C TYR A 201 26.53 -6.85 -50.88
N GLY A 202 26.67 -5.60 -51.36
CA GLY A 202 27.07 -5.35 -52.75
C GLY A 202 28.46 -5.88 -53.12
N TRP A 203 29.40 -5.89 -52.16
CA TRP A 203 30.71 -6.50 -52.38
C TRP A 203 30.61 -8.03 -52.34
N VAL A 204 29.88 -8.57 -51.37
CA VAL A 204 29.69 -10.02 -51.20
C VAL A 204 29.00 -10.64 -52.41
N GLU A 205 27.97 -9.97 -52.94
CA GLU A 205 27.25 -10.39 -54.13
C GLU A 205 28.19 -10.49 -55.34
N ALA A 206 28.93 -9.42 -55.64
CA ALA A 206 29.80 -9.34 -56.80
C ALA A 206 31.06 -10.23 -56.70
N ALA A 207 31.61 -10.39 -55.49
CA ALA A 207 32.87 -11.11 -55.28
C ALA A 207 32.67 -12.60 -54.99
N LEU A 208 31.61 -12.96 -54.27
CA LEU A 208 31.37 -14.33 -53.78
C LEU A 208 30.12 -14.95 -54.40
N LEU A 209 28.94 -14.36 -54.21
CA LEU A 209 27.68 -15.03 -54.58
C LEU A 209 27.58 -15.30 -56.08
N GLN A 210 27.87 -14.30 -56.93
CA GLN A 210 27.84 -14.47 -58.38
C GLN A 210 28.80 -15.57 -58.90
N LYS A 211 29.88 -15.87 -58.16
CA LYS A 211 30.95 -16.78 -58.58
C LYS A 211 30.90 -18.16 -57.91
N LEU A 212 30.11 -18.31 -56.85
CA LEU A 212 30.16 -19.50 -56.00
C LEU A 212 28.78 -20.06 -55.68
N ASP A 213 27.71 -19.25 -55.67
CA ASP A 213 26.37 -19.71 -55.29
C ASP A 213 25.59 -20.22 -56.51
N THR A 214 25.09 -21.46 -56.43
CA THR A 214 24.30 -22.14 -57.48
C THR A 214 23.04 -21.38 -57.86
N GLN A 215 22.48 -20.60 -56.94
CA GLN A 215 21.29 -19.78 -57.21
C GLN A 215 21.58 -18.54 -58.08
N PHE A 216 22.86 -18.15 -58.24
CA PHE A 216 23.25 -17.01 -59.07
C PHE A 216 23.80 -17.42 -60.45
N SER A 217 24.31 -18.64 -60.59
CA SER A 217 24.74 -19.22 -61.87
C SER A 217 24.70 -20.75 -61.82
N GLU A 218 24.24 -21.38 -62.90
CA GLU A 218 24.23 -22.86 -63.03
C GLU A 218 25.64 -23.47 -63.10
N GLU A 219 26.67 -22.66 -63.40
CA GLU A 219 28.07 -23.10 -63.40
C GLU A 219 28.67 -23.20 -62.00
N ASN A 220 28.00 -22.62 -60.99
CA ASN A 220 28.48 -22.61 -59.62
C ASN A 220 28.18 -23.95 -58.93
N LEU A 221 29.01 -24.29 -57.94
CA LEU A 221 28.97 -25.61 -57.29
C LEU A 221 28.44 -25.57 -55.87
N PHE A 222 28.39 -24.39 -55.23
CA PHE A 222 28.04 -24.29 -53.81
C PHE A 222 26.65 -23.72 -53.60
N ARG A 223 25.90 -24.25 -52.63
CA ARG A 223 24.64 -23.68 -52.15
C ARG A 223 24.87 -22.92 -50.86
N PHE A 224 24.75 -21.59 -50.89
CA PHE A 224 24.91 -20.76 -49.69
C PHE A 224 23.57 -20.52 -48.96
N CYS A 225 23.66 -20.37 -47.63
CA CYS A 225 22.61 -19.81 -46.79
C CYS A 225 23.04 -18.42 -46.30
N PHE A 226 22.19 -17.40 -46.36
CA PHE A 226 22.46 -16.10 -45.72
C PHE A 226 21.19 -15.37 -45.28
N GLU A 227 21.37 -14.43 -44.36
CA GLU A 227 20.30 -13.74 -43.65
C GLU A 227 19.22 -13.14 -44.56
N ALA A 228 19.61 -12.28 -45.51
CA ALA A 228 18.66 -11.53 -46.33
C ALA A 228 17.78 -12.39 -47.25
N ARG A 229 18.11 -13.66 -47.49
CA ARG A 229 17.37 -14.56 -48.37
C ARG A 229 16.69 -15.71 -47.64
N ASP A 230 17.41 -16.35 -46.73
CA ASP A 230 17.04 -17.69 -46.24
C ASP A 230 16.46 -17.67 -44.82
N PHE A 231 16.47 -16.52 -44.11
CA PHE A 231 15.89 -16.43 -42.77
C PHE A 231 14.36 -16.44 -42.81
N LEU A 232 13.76 -17.22 -41.91
CA LEU A 232 12.31 -17.35 -41.82
C LEU A 232 11.71 -16.11 -41.13
N PRO A 233 10.79 -15.38 -41.78
CA PRO A 233 10.14 -14.23 -41.16
C PRO A 233 9.20 -14.68 -40.04
N GLY A 234 9.28 -14.00 -38.89
CA GLY A 234 8.50 -14.32 -37.69
C GLY A 234 9.22 -15.23 -36.69
N GLU A 235 10.34 -15.85 -37.09
CA GLU A 235 11.22 -16.55 -36.17
C GLU A 235 12.14 -15.60 -35.40
N ASP A 236 12.60 -16.06 -34.23
CA ASP A 236 13.61 -15.34 -33.45
C ASP A 236 14.93 -15.30 -34.22
N HIS A 237 15.54 -14.11 -34.33
CA HIS A 237 16.70 -13.89 -35.18
C HIS A 237 17.90 -14.76 -34.81
N LEU A 238 18.16 -14.94 -33.50
CA LEU A 238 19.23 -15.83 -33.02
C LEU A 238 18.95 -17.29 -33.36
N SER A 239 17.67 -17.68 -33.39
CA SER A 239 17.25 -19.02 -33.77
C SER A 239 17.48 -19.27 -35.27
N ASN A 240 17.23 -18.27 -36.13
CA ASN A 240 17.58 -18.34 -37.54
C ASN A 240 19.11 -18.47 -37.76
N ILE A 241 19.93 -17.67 -37.06
CA ILE A 241 21.40 -17.79 -37.12
C ILE A 241 21.85 -19.19 -36.71
N ARG A 242 21.34 -19.69 -35.59
CA ARG A 242 21.68 -21.02 -35.08
C ARG A 242 21.25 -22.10 -36.08
N ASP A 243 20.02 -22.07 -36.54
CA ASP A 243 19.51 -23.09 -37.45
C ASP A 243 20.31 -23.06 -38.78
N ALA A 244 20.69 -21.88 -39.29
CA ALA A 244 21.55 -21.73 -40.48
C ALA A 244 22.98 -22.24 -40.29
N ILE A 245 23.59 -22.01 -39.11
CA ILE A 245 24.92 -22.54 -38.78
C ILE A 245 24.87 -24.06 -38.76
N TRP A 246 23.91 -24.67 -38.08
CA TRP A 246 23.83 -26.13 -37.92
C TRP A 246 23.34 -26.85 -39.18
N SER A 247 22.51 -26.21 -40.01
CA SER A 247 22.08 -26.74 -41.32
C SER A 247 23.15 -26.59 -42.40
N SER A 248 24.26 -25.90 -42.13
CA SER A 248 25.36 -25.71 -43.07
C SER A 248 26.58 -26.57 -42.73
N ARG A 249 27.30 -27.04 -43.75
CA ARG A 249 28.55 -27.81 -43.56
C ARG A 249 29.72 -26.94 -43.11
N LYS A 250 29.74 -25.67 -43.52
CA LYS A 250 30.72 -24.66 -43.12
C LYS A 250 30.01 -23.36 -42.75
N THR A 251 30.68 -22.54 -41.96
CA THR A 251 30.30 -21.14 -41.73
C THR A 251 31.43 -20.27 -42.25
N VAL A 252 31.11 -19.36 -43.17
CA VAL A 252 32.05 -18.42 -43.78
C VAL A 252 31.73 -17.03 -43.27
N CYS A 253 32.58 -16.48 -42.41
CA CYS A 253 32.43 -15.11 -41.89
C CYS A 253 33.27 -14.13 -42.71
N VAL A 254 32.62 -13.18 -43.37
CA VAL A 254 33.26 -12.09 -44.12
C VAL A 254 33.55 -10.93 -43.16
N VAL A 255 34.73 -10.95 -42.55
CA VAL A 255 35.11 -9.99 -41.52
C VAL A 255 35.63 -8.70 -42.15
N SER A 256 34.78 -7.70 -42.19
CA SER A 256 35.07 -6.32 -42.61
C SER A 256 35.09 -5.36 -41.40
N LYS A 257 35.21 -4.05 -41.66
CA LYS A 257 35.00 -3.03 -40.61
C LYS A 257 33.53 -2.90 -40.20
N GLU A 258 32.59 -3.16 -41.10
CA GLU A 258 31.16 -3.07 -40.81
C GLU A 258 30.67 -4.32 -40.10
N PHE A 259 31.21 -5.50 -40.44
CA PHE A 259 31.01 -6.75 -39.70
C PHE A 259 31.28 -6.59 -38.19
N LEU A 260 32.38 -5.92 -37.83
CA LEU A 260 32.78 -5.73 -36.43
C LEU A 260 31.91 -4.73 -35.65
N LYS A 261 31.02 -4.00 -36.33
CA LYS A 261 30.03 -3.11 -35.70
C LYS A 261 28.67 -3.78 -35.55
N ASP A 262 28.44 -4.87 -36.27
CA ASP A 262 27.18 -5.60 -36.30
C ASP A 262 27.16 -6.67 -35.20
N GLY A 263 26.26 -6.47 -34.23
CA GLY A 263 26.12 -7.38 -33.09
C GLY A 263 25.70 -8.79 -33.49
N TRP A 264 24.88 -8.94 -34.54
CA TRP A 264 24.42 -10.25 -35.01
C TRP A 264 25.54 -11.01 -35.72
N CYS A 265 26.35 -10.31 -36.51
CA CYS A 265 27.55 -10.87 -37.11
C CYS A 265 28.55 -11.40 -36.06
N LEU A 266 28.77 -10.63 -34.98
CA LEU A 266 29.64 -11.03 -33.88
C LEU A 266 29.09 -12.24 -33.11
N GLU A 267 27.78 -12.26 -32.86
CA GLU A 267 27.12 -13.39 -32.20
C GLU A 267 27.18 -14.67 -33.05
N ALA A 268 26.93 -14.55 -34.36
CA ALA A 268 27.04 -15.65 -35.31
C ALA A 268 28.48 -16.19 -35.39
N PHE A 269 29.48 -15.30 -35.35
CA PHE A 269 30.89 -15.70 -35.28
C PHE A 269 31.19 -16.49 -34.00
N ALA A 270 30.75 -16.00 -32.85
CA ALA A 270 30.96 -16.67 -31.56
C ALA A 270 30.28 -18.05 -31.52
N LEU A 271 29.06 -18.16 -32.03
CA LEU A 271 28.33 -19.43 -32.17
C LEU A 271 29.08 -20.42 -33.07
N ALA A 272 29.57 -19.96 -34.23
CA ALA A 272 30.31 -20.81 -35.16
C ALA A 272 31.68 -21.25 -34.59
N GLN A 273 32.34 -20.38 -33.83
CA GLN A 273 33.57 -20.71 -33.09
C GLN A 273 33.30 -21.75 -32.00
N GLY A 274 32.21 -21.61 -31.24
CA GLY A 274 31.77 -22.62 -30.27
C GLY A 274 31.57 -23.99 -30.92
N ARG A 275 30.84 -24.04 -32.05
CA ARG A 275 30.65 -25.29 -32.82
C ARG A 275 31.97 -25.90 -33.29
N MET A 276 32.90 -25.09 -33.77
CA MET A 276 34.24 -25.55 -34.19
C MET A 276 35.02 -26.20 -33.04
N LEU A 277 34.94 -25.63 -31.84
CA LEU A 277 35.61 -26.16 -30.65
C LEU A 277 34.92 -27.42 -30.11
N GLU A 278 33.60 -27.48 -30.14
CA GLU A 278 32.82 -28.65 -29.71
C GLU A 278 32.99 -29.86 -30.64
N GLU A 279 32.90 -29.65 -31.96
CA GLU A 279 33.03 -30.73 -32.96
C GLU A 279 34.49 -31.10 -33.26
N LEU A 280 35.46 -30.30 -32.80
CA LEU A 280 36.89 -30.42 -33.14
C LEU A 280 37.14 -30.52 -34.65
N SER A 281 36.32 -29.81 -35.44
CA SER A 281 36.31 -29.88 -36.89
C SER A 281 36.45 -28.47 -37.47
N ASN A 282 37.11 -28.33 -38.62
CA ASN A 282 37.33 -27.02 -39.26
C ASN A 282 36.05 -26.51 -39.94
N VAL A 283 35.00 -26.23 -39.19
CA VAL A 283 33.70 -25.76 -39.71
C VAL A 283 33.66 -24.25 -39.98
N LEU A 284 34.51 -23.46 -39.31
CA LEU A 284 34.56 -22.00 -39.46
C LEU A 284 35.67 -21.56 -40.43
N ILE A 285 35.31 -20.72 -41.40
CA ILE A 285 36.22 -20.07 -42.34
C ILE A 285 36.08 -18.57 -42.17
N VAL A 286 37.20 -17.88 -41.95
CA VAL A 286 37.24 -16.43 -41.74
C VAL A 286 37.87 -15.76 -42.96
N LEU A 287 37.09 -14.96 -43.67
CA LEU A 287 37.53 -14.19 -44.83
C LEU A 287 37.65 -12.71 -44.46
N VAL A 288 38.87 -12.23 -44.26
CA VAL A 288 39.11 -10.84 -43.86
C VAL A 288 39.12 -9.92 -45.07
N VAL A 289 38.19 -8.95 -45.11
CA VAL A 289 38.05 -8.00 -46.22
C VAL A 289 38.50 -6.61 -45.78
N GLY A 290 39.47 -6.06 -46.52
CA GLY A 290 40.01 -4.72 -46.28
C GLY A 290 41.01 -4.65 -45.12
N LYS A 291 41.39 -3.41 -44.75
CA LYS A 291 42.36 -3.15 -43.67
C LYS A 291 41.64 -3.13 -42.32
N VAL A 292 41.61 -4.28 -41.64
CA VAL A 292 41.19 -4.41 -40.24
C VAL A 292 42.41 -4.27 -39.33
N ARG A 293 42.32 -3.45 -38.26
CA ARG A 293 43.45 -3.28 -37.31
C ARG A 293 43.68 -4.60 -36.56
N ARG A 294 44.93 -5.08 -36.51
CA ARG A 294 45.31 -6.35 -35.84
C ARG A 294 44.81 -6.48 -34.39
N ARG A 295 44.71 -5.38 -33.64
CA ARG A 295 44.19 -5.42 -32.25
C ARG A 295 42.71 -5.82 -32.16
N THR A 296 41.91 -5.48 -33.17
CA THR A 296 40.47 -5.79 -33.19
C THR A 296 40.21 -7.24 -33.64
N VAL A 297 41.10 -7.81 -34.45
CA VAL A 297 41.05 -9.23 -34.82
C VAL A 297 41.54 -10.13 -33.67
N GLY A 298 42.41 -9.62 -32.79
CA GLY A 298 42.84 -10.34 -31.59
C GLY A 298 41.71 -10.65 -30.61
N LEU A 299 40.69 -9.78 -30.53
CA LEU A 299 39.49 -10.01 -29.72
C LEU A 299 38.66 -11.22 -30.19
N LEU A 300 38.81 -11.66 -31.45
CA LEU A 300 38.14 -12.86 -31.98
C LEU A 300 38.91 -14.15 -31.65
N LYS A 301 40.05 -14.05 -30.96
CA LYS A 301 40.98 -15.17 -30.72
C LYS A 301 41.19 -15.50 -29.24
N ASP A 302 40.73 -14.63 -28.35
CA ASP A 302 41.06 -14.66 -26.91
C ASP A 302 39.85 -14.91 -25.98
N ASP A 303 38.68 -15.30 -26.52
CA ASP A 303 37.54 -15.83 -25.74
C ASP A 303 37.36 -17.35 -25.97
#